data_AF-A0A968QAS6-F1
#
_entry.id   AF-A0A968QAS6-F1
#
_cell.length_a   1.000
_cell.length_b   1.000
_cell.length_c   1.000
_cell.angle_alpha   90.00
_cell.angle_beta   90.00
_cell.angle_gamma   90.00
#
_symmetry.space_group_name_H-M   'P 1'
#
loop_
_entity.id
_entity.type
_entity.pdbx_description
1 polymer ?
#
loop_
_entity_poly.entity_id
_entity_poly.type
_entity_poly.pdbx_seq_one_letter_code
_entity_poly.pdbx_strand_id
1 'polypeptide(L)'
;MKSATLPSFWFQYRELSESVRKSARKAYRLWAENPFHPSLHFKCINNKEGIWSVRITRSYRALGVLENDTVTWFWIGNHDEYEQYYT
;
A
#
# COMPACT_ATOMS: atom_id res chain seq x y z
N MET A 1 1.74 11.98 -8.41
CA MET A 1 1.84 11.33 -7.10
C MET A 1 3.27 10.99 -6.78
N LYS A 2 3.78 11.56 -5.69
CA LYS A 2 5.07 11.28 -5.07
C LYS A 2 4.91 10.16 -4.04
N SER A 3 6.01 9.47 -3.74
CA SER A 3 6.05 8.35 -2.80
C SER A 3 7.08 8.61 -1.71
N ALA A 4 6.67 8.42 -0.46
CA ALA A 4 7.53 8.39 0.71
C ALA A 4 7.22 7.14 1.55
N THR A 5 8.15 6.72 2.39
CA THR A 5 7.98 5.54 3.25
C THR A 5 8.41 5.85 4.67
N LEU A 6 7.64 5.40 5.66
CA LEU A 6 8.07 5.39 7.05
C LEU A 6 8.95 4.16 7.35
N PRO A 7 9.78 4.20 8.41
CA PRO A 7 10.55 3.03 8.83
C PRO A 7 9.71 1.79 9.12
N SER A 8 8.47 1.97 9.61
CA SER A 8 7.51 0.88 9.85
C SER A 8 7.28 0.06 8.59
N PHE A 9 7.00 0.72 7.45
CA PHE A 9 6.78 0.05 6.17
C PHE A 9 7.92 -0.90 5.81
N TRP A 10 9.16 -0.46 5.98
CA TRP A 10 10.34 -1.28 5.69
C TRP A 10 10.55 -2.41 6.67
N PHE A 11 10.15 -2.23 7.94
CA PHE A 11 10.11 -3.31 8.92
C PHE A 11 9.17 -4.42 8.44
N GLN A 12 7.90 -4.12 8.14
CA GLN A 12 6.97 -5.17 7.69
C GLN A 12 7.35 -5.73 6.31
N TYR A 13 7.81 -4.89 5.38
CA TYR A 13 8.26 -5.33 4.06
C TYR A 13 9.34 -6.42 4.14
N ARG A 14 10.26 -6.32 5.10
CA ARG A 14 11.35 -7.29 5.29
C ARG A 14 10.89 -8.63 5.82
N GLU A 15 9.80 -8.66 6.60
CA GLU A 15 9.18 -9.88 7.10
C GLU A 15 8.42 -10.65 6.00
N LEU A 16 8.11 -10.00 4.88
CA LEU A 16 7.41 -10.64 3.76
C LEU A 16 8.28 -11.67 3.04
N SER A 17 7.64 -12.76 2.61
CA SER A 17 8.27 -13.74 1.73
C SER A 17 8.79 -13.10 0.44
N GLU A 18 9.81 -13.70 -0.17
CA GLU A 18 10.44 -13.14 -1.37
C GLU A 18 9.45 -12.98 -2.54
N SER A 19 8.49 -13.90 -2.67
CA SER A 19 7.45 -13.83 -3.70
C SER A 19 6.54 -12.62 -3.51
N VAL A 20 6.13 -12.32 -2.28
CA VAL A 20 5.31 -11.14 -1.98
C VAL A 20 6.13 -9.86 -2.18
N ARG A 21 7.41 -9.84 -1.77
CA ARG A 21 8.31 -8.70 -2.03
C ARG A 21 8.48 -8.41 -3.53
N LYS A 22 8.55 -9.45 -4.38
CA LYS A 22 8.56 -9.31 -5.85
C LYS A 22 7.26 -8.68 -6.36
N SER A 23 6.11 -9.17 -5.91
CA SER A 23 4.80 -8.61 -6.26
C SER A 23 4.66 -7.15 -5.81
N ALA A 24 5.14 -6.81 -4.61
CA ALA A 24 5.13 -5.44 -4.10
C ALA A 24 5.94 -4.48 -4.98
N ARG A 25 7.14 -4.87 -5.43
CA ARG A 25 7.93 -4.06 -6.36
C ARG A 25 7.23 -3.88 -7.71
N LYS A 26 6.55 -4.93 -8.22
CA LYS A 26 5.77 -4.84 -9.46
C LYS A 26 4.59 -3.88 -9.32
N ALA A 27 3.84 -4.00 -8.22
CA ALA A 27 2.72 -3.11 -7.92
C ALA A 27 3.18 -1.67 -7.76
N TYR A 28 4.30 -1.42 -7.07
CA TYR A 28 4.87 -0.08 -6.92
C TYR A 28 5.26 0.56 -8.26
N ARG A 29 5.92 -0.18 -9.16
CA ARG A 29 6.26 0.34 -10.50
C ARG A 29 5.02 0.73 -11.28
N LEU A 30 4.01 -0.15 -11.30
CA LEU A 30 2.74 0.15 -11.96
C LEU A 30 2.03 1.35 -11.32
N TRP A 31 2.06 1.47 -9.99
CA TRP A 31 1.48 2.60 -9.28
C TRP A 31 2.23 3.90 -9.59
N ALA A 32 3.56 3.89 -9.70
CA ALA A 32 4.34 5.08 -10.03
C ALA A 32 4.06 5.58 -11.46
N GLU A 33 3.76 4.68 -12.39
CA GLU A 33 3.40 5.00 -13.78
C GLU A 33 1.92 5.40 -13.92
N ASN A 34 1.03 4.64 -13.30
CA ASN A 34 -0.42 4.84 -13.33
C ASN A 34 -1.06 4.45 -11.99
N PRO A 35 -1.13 5.39 -11.02
CA PRO A 35 -1.66 5.13 -9.69
C PRO A 35 -3.07 4.53 -9.69
N PHE A 36 -3.88 4.89 -10.68
CA PHE A 36 -5.29 4.50 -10.79
C PHE A 36 -5.51 3.33 -11.76
N HIS A 37 -4.46 2.57 -12.09
CA HIS A 37 -4.61 1.35 -12.87
C HIS A 37 -5.60 0.39 -12.17
N PRO A 38 -6.64 -0.14 -12.85
CA PRO A 38 -7.71 -0.89 -12.19
C PRO A 38 -7.25 -2.07 -11.33
N SER A 39 -6.18 -2.76 -11.72
CA SER A 39 -5.62 -3.89 -10.96
C SER A 39 -5.07 -3.52 -9.58
N LEU A 40 -4.67 -2.25 -9.40
CA LEU A 40 -4.13 -1.76 -8.14
C LEU A 40 -5.22 -1.51 -7.10
N HIS A 41 -6.48 -1.32 -7.53
CA HIS A 41 -7.57 -0.93 -6.63
C HIS A 41 -7.16 0.18 -5.65
N PHE A 42 -6.40 1.17 -6.15
CA PHE A 42 -5.91 2.26 -5.32
C PHE A 42 -7.09 3.16 -4.92
N LYS A 43 -7.44 3.17 -3.63
CA LYS A 43 -8.64 3.87 -3.13
C LYS A 43 -8.46 4.39 -1.72
N CYS A 44 -9.17 5.46 -1.39
CA CYS A 44 -9.35 5.92 -0.02
C CYS A 44 -10.19 4.89 0.76
N ILE A 45 -9.75 4.57 1.97
CA ILE A 45 -10.43 3.63 2.87
C ILE A 45 -10.75 4.26 4.23
N ASN A 46 -10.14 5.41 4.57
CA ASN A 46 -10.54 6.24 5.69
C ASN A 46 -10.41 7.71 5.30
N ASN A 47 -11.53 8.39 5.11
CA ASN A 47 -11.56 9.79 4.71
C ASN A 47 -11.11 10.76 5.82
N LYS A 48 -11.31 10.39 7.10
CA LYS A 48 -10.97 11.25 8.24
C LYS A 48 -9.45 11.41 8.39
N GLU A 49 -8.73 10.32 8.16
CA GLU A 49 -7.26 10.25 8.30
C GLU A 49 -6.54 10.26 6.95
N GLY A 50 -7.29 10.32 5.84
CA GLY A 50 -6.72 10.31 4.50
C GLY A 50 -5.95 9.04 4.18
N ILE A 51 -6.40 7.88 4.67
CA ILE A 51 -5.71 6.60 4.46
C ILE A 51 -6.16 5.97 3.15
N TRP A 52 -5.19 5.58 2.34
CA TRP A 52 -5.34 4.93 1.06
C TRP A 52 -4.74 3.54 1.07
N SER A 53 -5.38 2.64 0.34
CA SER A 53 -4.95 1.26 0.16
C SER A 53 -4.59 0.99 -1.29
N VAL A 54 -3.50 0.25 -1.51
CA VAL A 54 -3.13 -0.31 -2.81
C VAL A 54 -3.02 -1.83 -2.73
N ARG A 55 -3.53 -2.51 -3.77
CA ARG A 55 -3.45 -3.96 -3.93
C ARG A 55 -2.07 -4.39 -4.40
N ILE A 56 -1.46 -5.31 -3.67
CA ILE A 56 -0.21 -5.97 -4.03
C ILE A 56 -0.48 -7.33 -4.66
N THR A 57 -1.31 -8.14 -4.00
CA THR A 57 -1.85 -9.42 -4.50
C THR A 57 -3.31 -9.55 -4.03
N ARG A 58 -3.97 -10.68 -4.25
CA ARG A 58 -5.32 -10.90 -3.69
C ARG A 58 -5.32 -10.70 -2.16
N SER A 59 -4.31 -11.27 -1.47
CA SER A 59 -4.21 -11.29 -0.01
C SER A 59 -3.31 -10.21 0.60
N TYR A 60 -2.58 -9.41 -0.17
CA TYR A 60 -1.68 -8.40 0.40
C TYR A 60 -2.03 -6.98 -0.04
N ARG A 61 -1.88 -6.03 0.88
CA ARG A 61 -2.09 -4.59 0.67
C ARG A 61 -0.89 -3.79 1.18
N ALA A 62 -0.71 -2.60 0.64
CA ALA A 62 0.09 -1.56 1.26
C ALA A 62 -0.82 -0.36 1.56
N LEU A 63 -0.50 0.36 2.62
CA LEU A 63 -1.28 1.48 3.14
C LEU A 63 -0.41 2.70 3.31
N GLY A 64 -0.99 3.85 2.99
CA GLY A 64 -0.34 5.13 3.15
C GLY A 64 -1.35 6.25 3.39
N VAL A 65 -0.88 7.33 3.99
CA VAL A 65 -1.63 8.58 4.07
C VAL A 65 -1.37 9.36 2.79
N LEU A 66 -2.43 9.84 2.13
CA LEU A 66 -2.32 10.74 0.99
C LEU A 66 -2.53 12.18 1.47
N GLU A 67 -1.47 12.97 1.40
CA GLU A 67 -1.50 14.41 1.65
C GLU A 67 -0.98 15.15 0.42
N ASN A 68 -1.80 16.07 -0.11
CA ASN A 68 -1.54 16.78 -1.36
C ASN A 68 -1.32 15.81 -2.53
N ASP A 69 -0.07 15.65 -2.99
CA ASP A 69 0.32 14.71 -4.06
C ASP A 69 1.26 13.60 -3.54
N THR A 70 1.48 13.48 -2.23
CA THR A 70 2.42 12.49 -1.68
C THR A 70 1.68 11.40 -0.93
N VAL A 71 1.92 10.14 -1.30
CA VAL A 71 1.55 8.99 -0.47
C VAL A 71 2.73 8.64 0.43
N THR A 72 2.51 8.72 1.74
CA THR A 72 3.46 8.27 2.76
C THR A 72 3.05 6.88 3.23
N TRP A 73 3.73 5.85 2.72
CA TRP A 73 3.46 4.46 3.04
C TRP A 73 3.97 4.11 4.44
N PHE A 74 3.08 3.58 5.29
CA PHE A 74 3.41 3.25 6.67
C PHE A 74 3.25 1.77 6.99
N TRP A 75 2.60 0.99 6.11
CA TRP A 75 2.33 -0.42 6.34
C TRP A 75 2.24 -1.23 5.04
N ILE A 76 2.64 -2.50 5.10
CA ILE A 76 2.41 -3.53 4.08
C ILE A 76 2.25 -4.89 4.76
N GLY A 77 1.24 -5.66 4.36
CA GLY A 77 0.92 -6.92 5.04
C GLY A 77 -0.31 -7.63 4.48
N ASN A 78 -0.77 -8.66 5.18
CA ASN A 78 -1.93 -9.43 4.77
C ASN A 78 -3.20 -8.58 4.96
N HIS A 79 -4.09 -8.59 3.97
CA HIS A 79 -5.38 -7.91 4.00
C HIS A 79 -6.17 -8.22 5.27
N ASP A 80 -6.14 -9.49 5.71
CA ASP A 80 -6.89 -9.96 6.87
C ASP A 80 -6.39 -9.34 8.19
N GLU A 81 -5.10 -8.96 8.26
CA GLU A 81 -4.48 -8.35 9.45
C GLU A 81 -4.93 -6.90 9.68
N TYR A 82 -5.44 -6.23 8.65
CA TYR A 82 -5.86 -4.82 8.72
C TYR A 82 -7.36 -4.59 8.59
N GLU A 83 -8.12 -5.50 7.97
CA GLU A 83 -9.60 -5.47 7.95
C GLU A 83 -10.19 -5.28 9.37
N GLN A 84 -9.49 -5.72 10.42
CA GLN A 84 -9.90 -5.54 11.81
C GLN A 84 -9.97 -4.08 12.29
N TYR A 85 -9.36 -3.13 11.57
CA TYR A 85 -9.20 -1.75 12.04
C TYR A 85 -9.96 -0.70 11.21
N TYR A 86 -10.39 -1.01 9.98
CA TYR A 86 -10.92 0.01 9.04
C TYR A 86 -12.09 -0.47 8.19
N THR A 87 -12.75 -1.55 8.59
CA THR A 87 -14.07 -1.97 8.08
C THR A 87 -15.16 -1.50 9.04
#